data_AF-A0A3M2SU44-F1
#
_entry.id   AF-A0A3M2SU44-F1
#
_cell.length_a   1.000
_cell.length_b   1.000
_cell.length_c   1.000
_cell.angle_alpha   90.00
_cell.angle_beta   90.00
_cell.angle_gamma   90.00
#
_symmetry.space_group_name_H-M   'P 1'
#
loop_
_entity.id
_entity.type
_entity.pdbx_description
1 polymer ?
#
loop_
_entity_poly.entity_id
_entity_poly.type
_entity_poly.pdbx_seq_one_letter_code
_entity_poly.pdbx_strand_id
1 'polypeptide(L)'
;RVCYASSVNAIGLAFSNRPLFFDYFPIDEEAPQHPTDPYALAKEEAEYQSRAFAEWFPGLNIACLRIHEVAPLKAVQEKHHKNWDVAAVRQLWGWVNPQAVARACLLGVENSENVRGSEVFNIIAPTTTQDMPSEQLARKYFPKAEIRTDMTSNIGFWTIDKAQRILGWTHDETE
;
A
#
# COMPACT_ATOMS: atom_id res chain seq x y z
N ARG A 1 2.51 15.68 16.01
CA ARG A 1 3.14 14.77 15.02
C ARG A 1 2.69 13.36 15.35
N VAL A 2 2.06 12.66 14.41
CA VAL A 2 1.57 11.29 14.61
C VAL A 2 1.94 10.47 13.38
N CYS A 3 2.47 9.27 13.60
CA CYS A 3 2.59 8.26 12.56
C CYS A 3 1.58 7.15 12.88
N TYR A 4 0.61 6.95 11.99
CA TYR A 4 -0.43 5.94 12.14
C TYR A 4 -0.19 4.78 11.18
N ALA A 5 -0.10 3.56 11.71
CA ALA A 5 -0.03 2.35 10.90
C ALA A 5 -1.42 2.02 10.33
N SER A 6 -1.72 2.54 9.13
CA SER A 6 -2.86 2.09 8.33
C SER A 6 -2.54 0.76 7.62
N SER A 7 -3.31 0.39 6.60
CA SER A 7 -3.06 -0.78 5.78
C SER A 7 -3.52 -0.55 4.35
N VAL A 8 -2.84 -1.18 3.40
CA VAL A 8 -3.31 -1.31 2.02
C VAL A 8 -4.71 -1.92 1.91
N ASN A 9 -5.17 -2.65 2.93
CA ASN A 9 -6.54 -3.17 2.98
C ASN A 9 -7.60 -2.09 3.12
N ALA A 10 -7.23 -0.85 3.44
CA ALA A 10 -8.17 0.27 3.54
C ALA A 10 -8.94 0.52 2.23
N ILE A 11 -8.45 0.06 1.07
CA ILE A 11 -9.18 0.15 -0.21
C ILE A 11 -10.08 -1.05 -0.52
N GLY A 12 -10.05 -2.11 0.31
CA GLY A 12 -10.63 -3.42 0.01
C GLY A 12 -9.64 -4.33 -0.72
N LEU A 13 -8.94 -5.18 0.04
CA LEU A 13 -7.90 -6.08 -0.47
C LEU A 13 -8.07 -7.49 0.12
N ALA A 14 -7.06 -8.03 0.79
CA ALA A 14 -6.89 -9.46 1.04
C ALA A 14 -8.04 -10.10 1.83
N PHE A 15 -8.72 -9.35 2.69
CA PHE A 15 -9.82 -9.81 3.54
C PHE A 15 -11.21 -9.60 2.96
N SER A 16 -11.33 -9.02 1.75
CA SER A 16 -12.61 -8.73 1.12
C SER A 16 -13.51 -9.97 1.03
N ASN A 17 -14.76 -9.84 1.47
CA ASN A 17 -15.75 -10.92 1.29
C ASN A 17 -16.43 -10.90 -0.09
N ARG A 18 -16.01 -10.00 -0.99
CA ARG A 18 -16.44 -9.90 -2.38
C ARG A 18 -15.26 -10.16 -3.33
N PRO A 19 -15.52 -10.43 -4.62
CA PRO A 19 -14.46 -10.43 -5.62
C PRO A 19 -13.75 -9.08 -5.62
N LEU A 20 -12.41 -9.11 -5.71
CA LEU A 20 -11.62 -7.89 -5.80
C LEU A 20 -11.89 -7.16 -7.11
N PHE A 21 -11.92 -5.84 -7.03
CA PHE A 21 -12.15 -4.94 -8.14
C PHE A 21 -11.24 -3.72 -7.99
N PHE A 22 -10.56 -3.35 -9.07
CA PHE A 22 -9.69 -2.19 -9.14
C PHE A 22 -10.00 -1.44 -10.42
N ASP A 23 -10.16 -0.13 -10.32
CA ASP A 23 -10.40 0.73 -11.48
C ASP A 23 -9.16 0.85 -12.36
N TYR A 24 -7.98 0.92 -11.74
CA TYR A 24 -6.71 1.11 -12.43
C TYR A 24 -5.51 0.58 -11.65
N PHE A 25 -4.41 0.39 -12.39
CA PHE A 25 -3.07 0.15 -11.86
C PHE A 25 -2.04 1.12 -12.47
N PRO A 26 -0.97 1.45 -11.73
CA PRO A 26 -0.77 1.18 -10.31
C PRO A 26 -1.73 1.98 -9.42
N ILE A 27 -2.04 1.45 -8.24
CA ILE A 27 -2.96 2.07 -7.27
C ILE A 27 -2.21 3.18 -6.52
N ASP A 28 -2.75 4.39 -6.56
CA ASP A 28 -2.26 5.52 -5.78
C ASP A 28 -3.08 5.75 -4.50
N GLU A 29 -2.72 6.75 -3.71
CA GLU A 29 -3.42 7.05 -2.46
C GLU A 29 -4.84 7.61 -2.64
N GLU A 30 -5.19 8.08 -3.84
CA GLU A 30 -6.51 8.63 -4.19
C GLU A 30 -7.48 7.55 -4.71
N ALA A 31 -7.02 6.30 -4.85
CA ALA A 31 -7.85 5.19 -5.24
C ALA A 31 -9.06 5.03 -4.29
N PRO A 32 -10.28 4.86 -4.84
CA PRO A 32 -11.49 4.72 -4.03
C PRO A 32 -11.40 3.59 -3.02
N GLN A 33 -11.95 3.83 -1.83
CA GLN A 33 -12.04 2.83 -0.79
C GLN A 33 -13.36 2.06 -0.90
N HIS A 34 -13.27 0.74 -0.97
CA HIS A 34 -14.42 -0.16 -1.06
C HIS A 34 -14.33 -1.28 -0.02
N PRO A 35 -14.32 -0.96 1.29
CA PRO A 35 -14.24 -1.99 2.31
C PRO A 35 -15.46 -2.90 2.22
N THR A 36 -15.19 -4.19 2.32
CA THR A 36 -16.23 -5.23 2.35
C THR A 36 -16.05 -6.16 3.55
N ASP A 37 -15.09 -5.85 4.41
CA ASP A 37 -14.78 -6.57 5.63
C ASP A 37 -14.49 -5.59 6.79
N PRO A 38 -14.62 -6.03 8.06
CA PRO A 38 -14.43 -5.14 9.21
C PRO A 38 -13.02 -4.58 9.37
N TYR A 39 -11.99 -5.28 8.89
CA TYR A 39 -10.61 -4.81 9.02
C TYR A 39 -10.34 -3.66 8.06
N ALA A 40 -10.75 -3.80 6.80
CA ALA A 40 -10.70 -2.73 5.81
C ALA A 40 -11.49 -1.49 6.27
N LEU A 41 -12.72 -1.71 6.77
CA LEU A 41 -13.57 -0.62 7.27
C LEU A 41 -12.90 0.14 8.42
N ALA A 42 -12.35 -0.56 9.42
CA ALA A 42 -11.67 0.07 10.53
C ALA A 42 -10.44 0.92 10.10
N LYS A 43 -9.77 0.53 9.01
CA LYS A 43 -8.64 1.30 8.46
C LYS A 43 -9.09 2.54 7.70
N GLU A 44 -10.16 2.45 6.91
CA GLU A 44 -10.78 3.62 6.30
C GLU A 44 -11.28 4.62 7.36
N GLU A 45 -11.98 4.13 8.39
CA GLU A 45 -12.46 4.97 9.50
C GLU A 45 -11.31 5.71 10.20
N ALA A 46 -10.17 5.04 10.42
CA ALA A 46 -9.00 5.66 11.01
C ALA A 46 -8.36 6.74 10.11
N GLU A 47 -8.35 6.53 8.79
CA GLU A 47 -7.91 7.55 7.81
C GLU A 47 -8.88 8.74 7.77
N TYR A 48 -10.18 8.53 7.94
CA TYR A 48 -11.14 9.62 8.12
C TYR A 48 -10.87 10.41 9.41
N GLN A 49 -10.68 9.70 10.53
CA GLN A 49 -10.39 10.30 11.83
C GLN A 49 -9.12 11.14 11.79
N SER A 50 -8.06 10.67 11.12
CA SER A 50 -6.82 11.44 11.02
C SER A 50 -7.04 12.79 10.34
N ARG A 51 -7.79 12.85 9.24
CA ARG A 51 -8.15 14.13 8.58
C ARG A 51 -8.93 15.05 9.52
N ALA A 52 -9.91 14.51 10.24
CA ALA A 52 -10.69 15.29 11.20
C ALA A 52 -9.82 15.85 12.34
N PHE A 53 -8.91 15.03 12.89
CA PHE A 53 -7.98 15.48 13.93
C PHE A 53 -7.03 16.58 13.44
N ALA A 54 -6.49 16.46 12.23
CA ALA A 54 -5.63 17.49 11.66
C ALA A 54 -6.35 18.84 11.48
N GLU A 55 -7.65 18.80 11.14
CA GLU A 55 -8.50 20.00 11.04
C GLU A 55 -8.79 20.61 12.42
N TRP A 56 -9.12 19.78 13.41
CA TRP A 56 -9.46 20.25 14.76
C TRP A 56 -8.28 20.86 15.52
N PHE A 57 -7.06 20.40 15.21
CA PHE A 57 -5.84 20.78 15.92
C PHE A 57 -4.81 21.37 14.95
N PRO A 58 -4.85 22.70 14.69
CA PRO A 58 -3.89 23.36 13.81
C PRO A 58 -2.43 23.07 14.20
N GLY A 59 -1.63 22.67 13.22
CA GLY A 59 -0.23 22.24 13.42
C GLY A 59 -0.07 20.73 13.72
N LEU A 60 -1.16 19.98 13.87
CA LEU A 60 -1.11 18.53 13.95
C LEU A 60 -0.87 17.92 12.58
N ASN A 61 0.33 17.38 12.38
CA ASN A 61 0.69 16.60 11.20
C ASN A 61 0.57 15.08 11.49
N ILE A 62 -0.12 14.35 10.61
CA ILE A 62 -0.41 12.92 10.72
C ILE A 62 -0.04 12.20 9.41
N ALA A 63 0.92 11.28 9.48
CA ALA A 63 1.23 10.38 8.38
C ALA A 63 0.49 9.04 8.57
N CYS A 64 -0.46 8.74 7.69
CA CYS A 64 -1.17 7.46 7.65
C CYS A 64 -0.47 6.51 6.67
N LEU A 65 0.20 5.49 7.19
CA LEU A 65 1.00 4.56 6.40
C LEU A 65 0.16 3.34 6.01
N ARG A 66 -0.24 3.21 4.74
CA ARG A 66 -0.84 1.99 4.20
C ARG A 66 0.25 0.94 4.00
N ILE A 67 0.53 0.21 5.07
CA ILE A 67 1.58 -0.82 5.11
C ILE A 67 1.06 -2.10 4.44
N HIS A 68 1.82 -2.62 3.48
CA HIS A 68 1.56 -3.91 2.82
C HIS A 68 2.19 -5.07 3.59
N GLU A 69 1.78 -6.31 3.31
CA GLU A 69 2.34 -7.58 3.81
C GLU A 69 3.83 -7.52 4.25
N VAL A 70 4.07 -7.35 5.56
CA VAL A 70 5.40 -7.10 6.13
C VAL A 70 6.15 -8.40 6.38
N ALA A 71 7.16 -8.70 5.58
CA ALA A 71 8.07 -9.83 5.76
C ALA A 71 9.27 -9.74 4.79
N PRO A 72 10.37 -10.45 5.05
CA PRO A 72 11.44 -10.62 4.06
C PRO A 72 10.90 -11.20 2.74
N LEU A 73 11.47 -10.77 1.61
CA LEU A 73 11.00 -11.12 0.26
C LEU A 73 10.85 -12.64 0.10
N LYS A 74 11.88 -13.39 0.50
CA LYS A 74 11.90 -14.85 0.38
C LYS A 74 10.72 -15.51 1.10
N ALA A 75 10.36 -15.02 2.29
CA ALA A 75 9.25 -15.59 3.05
C ALA A 75 7.90 -15.32 2.36
N VAL A 76 7.73 -14.14 1.77
CA VAL A 76 6.52 -13.80 1.01
C VAL A 76 6.45 -14.60 -0.29
N GLN A 77 7.56 -14.76 -1.01
CA GLN A 77 7.64 -15.63 -2.18
C GLN A 77 7.23 -17.07 -1.85
N GLU A 78 7.80 -17.66 -0.80
CA GLU A 78 7.43 -19.01 -0.36
C GLU A 78 5.94 -19.13 -0.02
N LYS A 79 5.36 -18.09 0.61
CA LYS A 79 3.93 -18.05 0.94
C LYS A 79 3.07 -17.96 -0.33
N HIS A 80 3.43 -17.10 -1.28
CA HIS A 80 2.74 -16.91 -2.55
C HIS A 80 2.79 -18.19 -3.39
N HIS A 81 3.93 -18.89 -3.42
CA HIS A 81 4.05 -20.20 -4.08
C HIS A 81 3.16 -21.28 -3.45
N LYS A 82 3.05 -21.31 -2.11
CA LYS A 82 2.23 -22.30 -1.40
C LYS A 82 0.72 -22.06 -1.56
N ASN A 83 0.30 -20.80 -1.71
CA ASN A 83 -1.11 -20.45 -1.81
C ASN A 83 -1.31 -19.27 -2.77
N TRP A 84 -1.32 -19.58 -4.06
CA TRP A 84 -1.35 -18.56 -5.11
C TRP A 84 -2.58 -17.66 -5.06
N ASP A 85 -3.79 -18.23 -5.05
CA ASP A 85 -5.01 -17.42 -5.15
C ASP A 85 -5.25 -16.55 -3.91
N VAL A 86 -4.96 -17.08 -2.71
CA VAL A 86 -5.25 -16.35 -1.46
C VAL A 86 -4.07 -15.51 -0.98
N ALA A 87 -2.84 -16.00 -1.09
CA ALA A 87 -1.68 -15.27 -0.59
C ALA A 87 -1.02 -14.39 -1.65
N ALA A 88 -1.09 -14.74 -2.93
CA ALA A 88 -0.45 -13.96 -4.00
C ALA A 88 -1.45 -13.02 -4.69
N VAL A 89 -2.47 -13.58 -5.36
CA VAL A 89 -3.43 -12.79 -6.18
C VAL A 89 -4.19 -11.78 -5.33
N ARG A 90 -4.73 -12.21 -4.17
CA ARG A 90 -5.48 -11.32 -3.27
C ARG A 90 -4.62 -10.26 -2.57
N GLN A 91 -3.30 -10.39 -2.63
CA GLN A 91 -2.34 -9.42 -2.11
C GLN A 91 -1.68 -8.63 -3.25
N LEU A 92 -2.15 -8.75 -4.50
CA LEU A 92 -1.53 -8.12 -5.67
C LEU A 92 -0.02 -8.40 -5.77
N TRP A 93 0.41 -9.59 -5.32
CA TRP A 93 1.83 -10.00 -5.26
C TRP A 93 2.74 -9.02 -4.51
N GLY A 94 2.14 -8.16 -3.70
CA GLY A 94 2.80 -7.09 -2.97
C GLY A 94 3.46 -7.58 -1.69
N TRP A 95 4.49 -6.86 -1.27
CA TRP A 95 5.25 -7.15 -0.08
C TRP A 95 5.95 -5.87 0.39
N VAL A 96 6.48 -5.87 1.61
CA VAL A 96 7.38 -4.81 2.07
C VAL A 96 8.35 -5.36 3.11
N ASN A 97 9.61 -4.92 3.04
CA ASN A 97 10.62 -5.37 3.98
C ASN A 97 10.38 -4.72 5.36
N PRO A 98 10.50 -5.46 6.48
CA PRO A 98 10.31 -4.91 7.82
C PRO A 98 11.20 -3.70 8.14
N GLN A 99 12.45 -3.67 7.65
CA GLN A 99 13.38 -2.55 7.83
C GLN A 99 12.87 -1.30 7.11
N ALA A 100 12.37 -1.45 5.88
CA ALA A 100 11.76 -0.36 5.12
C ALA A 100 10.53 0.22 5.82
N VAL A 101 9.69 -0.62 6.42
CA VAL A 101 8.53 -0.16 7.21
C VAL A 101 8.98 0.60 8.45
N ALA A 102 9.99 0.10 9.17
CA ALA A 102 10.52 0.80 10.33
C ALA A 102 11.06 2.19 9.95
N ARG A 103 11.76 2.31 8.81
CA ARG A 103 12.18 3.62 8.27
C ARG A 103 10.98 4.50 7.89
N ALA A 104 9.94 3.96 7.27
CA ALA A 104 8.73 4.72 6.95
C ALA A 104 8.09 5.32 8.21
N CYS A 105 8.00 4.54 9.28
CA CYS A 105 7.47 5.00 10.57
C CYS A 105 8.30 6.14 11.15
N LEU A 106 9.63 6.01 11.12
CA LEU A 106 10.53 7.05 11.61
C LEU A 106 10.40 8.35 10.78
N LEU A 107 10.45 8.23 9.45
CA LEU A 107 10.31 9.36 8.54
C LEU A 107 8.94 10.05 8.67
N GLY A 108 7.87 9.28 8.92
CA GLY A 108 6.54 9.84 9.19
C GLY A 108 6.48 10.78 10.40
N VAL A 109 7.38 10.60 11.37
CA VAL A 109 7.52 11.48 12.55
C VAL A 109 8.55 12.58 12.30
N GLU A 110 9.75 12.21 11.83
CA GLU A 110 10.88 13.13 11.64
C GLU A 110 10.58 14.18 10.57
N ASN A 111 9.96 13.78 9.47
CA ASN A 111 9.61 14.64 8.34
C ASN A 111 8.13 15.09 8.35
N SER A 112 7.47 14.99 9.50
CA SER A 112 6.04 15.32 9.64
C SER A 112 5.69 16.76 9.23
N GLU A 113 6.62 17.72 9.28
CA GLU A 113 6.37 19.09 8.79
C GLU A 113 6.10 19.16 7.28
N ASN A 114 6.57 18.16 6.51
CA ASN A 114 6.29 18.06 5.07
C ASN A 114 4.87 17.55 4.77
N VAL A 115 4.24 16.87 5.73
CA VAL A 115 2.90 16.27 5.58
C VAL A 115 1.81 17.34 5.51
N ARG A 116 1.92 18.40 6.33
CA ARG A 116 0.98 19.55 6.39
C ARG A 116 -0.50 19.13 6.55
N GLY A 117 -0.84 18.65 7.74
CA GLY A 117 -2.18 18.14 8.05
C GLY A 117 -2.19 16.62 8.10
N SER A 118 -3.13 15.96 7.42
CA SER A 118 -3.19 14.49 7.36
C SER A 118 -3.01 14.01 5.94
N GLU A 119 -2.05 13.10 5.72
CA GLU A 119 -1.79 12.47 4.43
C GLU A 119 -1.68 10.96 4.56
N VAL A 120 -2.17 10.27 3.53
CA VAL A 120 -1.99 8.83 3.35
C VAL A 120 -0.77 8.58 2.47
N PHE A 121 -0.05 7.49 2.77
CA PHE A 121 1.14 7.04 2.04
C PHE A 121 1.11 5.53 1.84
N ASN A 122 1.28 5.07 0.61
CA ASN A 122 1.50 3.66 0.32
C ASN A 122 2.92 3.24 0.71
N ILE A 123 3.03 2.25 1.61
CA ILE A 123 4.31 1.72 2.11
C ILE A 123 4.40 0.25 1.68
N ILE A 124 5.01 0.06 0.51
CA ILE A 124 5.11 -1.21 -0.21
C ILE A 124 6.37 -1.22 -1.09
N ALA A 125 6.95 -2.40 -1.32
CA ALA A 125 8.06 -2.53 -2.26
C ALA A 125 7.64 -2.08 -3.68
N PRO A 126 8.57 -1.46 -4.45
CA PRO A 126 8.31 -1.03 -5.82
C PRO A 126 8.25 -2.18 -6.83
N THR A 127 8.41 -3.42 -6.37
CA THR A 127 8.41 -4.64 -7.18
C THR A 127 7.45 -5.68 -6.59
N THR A 128 6.94 -6.56 -7.44
CA THR A 128 6.19 -7.73 -7.00
C THR A 128 7.13 -8.85 -6.54
N THR A 129 6.57 -9.88 -5.91
CA THR A 129 7.29 -11.12 -5.61
C THR A 129 7.56 -12.01 -6.83
N GLN A 130 7.08 -11.62 -8.02
CA GLN A 130 7.13 -12.42 -9.24
C GLN A 130 8.18 -11.91 -10.22
N ASP A 131 8.74 -12.81 -11.03
CA ASP A 131 9.58 -12.44 -12.18
C ASP A 131 8.74 -12.09 -13.42
N MET A 132 7.46 -12.48 -13.41
CA MET A 132 6.53 -12.20 -14.50
C MET A 132 6.23 -10.70 -14.60
N PRO A 133 6.13 -10.13 -15.82
CA PRO A 133 5.66 -8.77 -16.00
C PRO A 133 4.30 -8.51 -15.32
N SER A 134 4.21 -7.41 -14.59
CA SER A 134 3.00 -7.07 -13.83
C SER A 134 1.80 -6.82 -14.74
N GLU A 135 2.00 -6.33 -15.97
CA GLU A 135 0.92 -6.27 -16.96
C GLU A 135 0.31 -7.66 -17.23
N GLN A 136 1.11 -8.72 -17.36
CA GLN A 136 0.57 -10.06 -17.63
C GLN A 136 -0.29 -10.57 -16.47
N LEU A 137 0.15 -10.30 -15.24
CA LEU A 137 -0.60 -10.61 -14.03
C LEU A 137 -1.92 -9.81 -13.98
N ALA A 138 -1.87 -8.50 -14.27
CA ALA A 138 -3.03 -7.62 -14.32
C ALA A 138 -4.07 -8.11 -15.35
N ARG A 139 -3.64 -8.38 -16.59
CA ARG A 139 -4.53 -8.85 -17.67
C ARG A 139 -5.15 -10.21 -17.36
N LYS A 140 -4.43 -11.08 -16.64
CA LYS A 140 -4.93 -12.42 -16.29
C LYS A 140 -5.95 -12.39 -15.17
N TYR A 141 -5.69 -11.65 -14.09
CA TYR A 141 -6.50 -11.71 -12.86
C TYR A 141 -7.47 -10.53 -12.71
N PHE A 142 -7.15 -9.38 -13.27
CA PHE A 142 -7.91 -8.14 -13.16
C PHE A 142 -8.07 -7.46 -14.53
N PRO A 143 -8.63 -8.16 -15.55
CA PRO A 143 -8.66 -7.69 -16.94
C PRO A 143 -9.43 -6.38 -17.17
N LYS A 144 -10.25 -5.96 -16.19
CA LYS A 144 -11.07 -4.75 -16.25
C LYS A 144 -10.34 -3.50 -15.75
N ALA A 145 -9.23 -3.65 -15.03
CA ALA A 145 -8.46 -2.52 -14.55
C ALA A 145 -7.75 -1.83 -15.71
N GLU A 146 -7.82 -0.50 -15.75
CA GLU A 146 -7.00 0.32 -16.64
C GLU A 146 -5.53 0.23 -16.24
N ILE A 147 -4.61 0.08 -17.19
CA ILE A 147 -3.17 0.14 -16.92
C ILE A 147 -2.70 1.54 -17.34
N ARG A 148 -2.32 2.36 -16.36
CA ARG A 148 -2.01 3.79 -16.57
C ARG A 148 -0.52 4.09 -16.76
N THR A 149 0.35 3.11 -16.48
CA THR A 149 1.80 3.24 -16.63
C THR A 149 2.39 2.01 -17.32
N ASP A 150 3.66 2.08 -17.73
CA ASP A 150 4.38 0.92 -18.26
C ASP A 150 4.61 -0.12 -17.14
N MET A 151 3.97 -1.28 -17.24
CA MET A 151 4.10 -2.42 -16.31
C MET A 151 4.73 -3.66 -16.98
N THR A 152 5.60 -3.46 -17.97
CA THR A 152 6.26 -4.54 -18.74
C THR A 152 7.35 -5.29 -17.96
N SER A 153 7.76 -4.79 -16.80
CA SER A 153 8.62 -5.49 -15.83
C SER A 153 7.81 -5.90 -14.59
N ASN A 154 8.47 -6.44 -13.56
CA ASN A 154 7.87 -6.88 -12.31
C ASN A 154 7.56 -5.73 -11.31
N ILE A 155 7.06 -4.60 -11.80
CA ILE A 155 6.81 -3.42 -10.96
C ILE A 155 5.63 -3.65 -10.00
N GLY A 156 5.65 -3.00 -8.83
CA GLY A 156 4.57 -3.07 -7.85
C GLY A 156 3.23 -2.56 -8.40
N PHE A 157 2.14 -3.09 -7.88
CA PHE A 157 0.77 -2.70 -8.25
C PHE A 157 0.29 -1.42 -7.54
N TRP A 158 1.19 -0.74 -6.84
CA TRP A 158 0.93 0.45 -6.04
C TRP A 158 2.02 1.49 -6.32
N THR A 159 1.64 2.76 -6.38
CA THR A 159 2.61 3.85 -6.44
C THR A 159 3.21 4.11 -5.07
N ILE A 160 4.46 4.57 -5.04
CA ILE A 160 5.14 5.03 -3.82
C ILE A 160 5.71 6.44 -3.95
N ASP A 161 5.40 7.13 -5.05
CA ASP A 161 5.95 8.44 -5.41
C ASP A 161 5.66 9.51 -4.35
N LYS A 162 4.48 9.44 -3.71
CA LYS A 162 4.09 10.37 -2.65
C LYS A 162 4.95 10.16 -1.39
N ALA A 163 5.19 8.91 -0.99
CA ALA A 163 6.05 8.58 0.14
C ALA A 163 7.51 9.02 -0.12
N GLN A 164 8.01 8.80 -1.33
CA GLN A 164 9.33 9.29 -1.76
C GLN A 164 9.43 10.81 -1.69
N ARG A 165 8.46 11.51 -2.27
CA ARG A 165 8.49 12.98 -2.40
C ARG A 165 8.29 13.71 -1.07
N ILE A 166 7.37 13.24 -0.22
CA ILE A 166 6.97 13.97 0.99
C ILE A 166 7.76 13.50 2.21
N LEU A 167 7.92 12.18 2.37
CA LEU A 167 8.63 11.61 3.53
C LEU A 167 10.11 11.38 3.24
N GLY A 168 10.54 11.36 1.98
CA GLY A 168 11.90 10.92 1.62
C GLY A 168 12.08 9.41 1.75
N TRP A 169 10.99 8.63 1.70
CA TRP A 169 11.04 7.19 1.94
C TRP A 169 11.38 6.41 0.67
N THR A 170 12.30 5.46 0.78
CA THR A 170 12.64 4.46 -0.24
C THR A 170 12.61 3.05 0.34
N HIS A 171 12.30 2.08 -0.52
CA HIS A 171 12.49 0.67 -0.27
C HIS A 171 13.58 0.18 -1.21
N ASP A 172 14.75 -0.11 -0.64
CA ASP A 172 15.97 -0.46 -1.36
C ASP A 172 16.38 -1.92 -1.06
N GLU A 173 15.63 -2.59 -0.19
CA GLU A 173 15.89 -3.95 0.22
C GLU A 173 15.57 -4.94 -0.89
N THR A 174 16.56 -5.77 -1.22
CA THR A 174 16.45 -6.81 -2.23
C THR A 174 16.21 -8.20 -1.65
N GLU A 175 16.05 -8.31 -0.32
CA GLU A 175 15.95 -9.58 0.44
C GLU A 175 14.78 -9.61 1.44
#